data_AF-A0A257MNE9-F1
#
_entry.id   AF-A0A257MNE9-F1
#
_cell.length_a   1.000
_cell.length_b   1.000
_cell.length_c   1.000
_cell.angle_alpha   90.00
_cell.angle_beta   90.00
_cell.angle_gamma   90.00
#
_symmetry.space_group_name_H-M   'P 1'
#
loop_
_entity.id
_entity.type
_entity.pdbx_description
1 polymer ?
#
loop_
_entity_poly.entity_id
_entity_poly.type
_entity_poly.pdbx_seq_one_letter_code
_entity_poly.pdbx_strand_id
1 'polypeptide(L)'
;MEINGVEIEDTFAEGFPIKVARVLITAITEHWALVAAREATGFGTSVIGCSAEAGIESIVGGDETPDGRPGVNIQICNMGYKNLESSLLYRLGQCVLTAPTAAAFSGMSQAEKQFDTGKKLGFFGDGYQKQLEMFGRKVWKIPLMSGDFIIEENFGAVDGIAGGNFLILAQNQAAGLMAAEAAVDAIGRVKGCITPFPGGVVASGSKVGSRYKFLKASTNTAFCTSLREDGV
;
A
#
# COMPACT_ATOMS: atom_id res chain seq x y z
N MET A 1 -24.46 -14.44 -14.60
CA MET A 1 -23.41 -15.48 -14.79
C MET A 1 -23.34 -16.30 -13.52
N GLU A 2 -22.84 -17.54 -13.53
CA GLU A 2 -22.60 -18.31 -12.30
C GLU A 2 -21.18 -18.88 -12.27
N ILE A 3 -20.52 -18.84 -11.11
CA ILE A 3 -19.21 -19.44 -10.85
C ILE A 3 -19.32 -20.28 -9.57
N ASN A 4 -19.04 -21.59 -9.67
CA ASN A 4 -19.15 -22.51 -8.53
C ASN A 4 -20.52 -22.46 -7.82
N GLY A 5 -21.60 -22.27 -8.57
CA GLY A 5 -22.96 -22.14 -8.04
C GLY A 5 -23.25 -20.83 -7.30
N VAL A 6 -22.33 -19.86 -7.35
CA VAL A 6 -22.53 -18.50 -6.84
C VAL A 6 -22.94 -17.61 -8.01
N GLU A 7 -24.06 -16.91 -7.85
CA GLU A 7 -24.52 -15.91 -8.81
C GLU A 7 -23.55 -14.74 -8.89
N ILE A 8 -23.17 -14.38 -10.11
CA ILE A 8 -22.41 -13.18 -10.42
C ILE A 8 -23.37 -12.20 -11.09
N GLU A 9 -23.69 -11.13 -10.36
CA GLU A 9 -24.54 -10.03 -10.81
C GLU A 9 -23.91 -9.36 -12.05
N ASP A 10 -24.73 -9.13 -13.08
CA ASP A 10 -24.31 -8.45 -14.31
C ASP A 10 -24.26 -6.94 -14.08
N THR A 11 -23.17 -6.51 -13.45
CA THR A 11 -22.92 -5.12 -13.05
C THR A 11 -21.42 -4.80 -13.17
N PHE A 12 -21.01 -3.60 -12.76
CA PHE A 12 -19.63 -3.14 -12.86
C PHE A 12 -19.15 -2.49 -11.57
N ALA A 13 -17.82 -2.45 -11.40
CA ALA A 13 -17.15 -1.67 -10.37
C ALA A 13 -16.54 -0.39 -10.97
N GLU A 14 -16.87 0.77 -10.41
CA GLU A 14 -16.32 2.05 -10.85
C GLU A 14 -14.99 2.35 -10.15
N GLY A 15 -13.89 2.40 -10.92
CA GLY A 15 -12.57 2.79 -10.45
C GLY A 15 -12.25 4.26 -10.75
N PHE A 16 -11.32 4.83 -10.00
CA PHE A 16 -10.93 6.24 -10.07
C PHE A 16 -9.43 6.41 -10.31
N PRO A 17 -8.99 7.43 -11.05
CA PRO A 17 -7.58 7.71 -11.23
C PRO A 17 -6.92 8.10 -9.90
N ILE A 18 -5.75 7.53 -9.62
CA ILE A 18 -4.93 7.85 -8.45
C ILE A 18 -3.45 7.91 -8.84
N LYS A 19 -2.59 8.51 -8.01
CA LYS A 19 -1.14 8.47 -8.21
C LYS A 19 -0.55 7.37 -7.33
N VAL A 20 0.32 6.54 -7.88
CA VAL A 20 0.87 5.35 -7.22
C VAL A 20 2.40 5.41 -7.26
N ALA A 21 3.03 5.18 -6.12
CA ALA A 21 4.45 4.88 -6.03
C ALA A 21 4.63 3.44 -5.54
N ARG A 22 5.58 2.72 -6.12
CA ARG A 22 5.95 1.36 -5.71
C ARG A 22 7.33 1.38 -5.08
N VAL A 23 7.44 0.81 -3.89
CA VAL A 23 8.68 0.76 -3.10
C VAL A 23 9.02 -0.69 -2.82
N LEU A 24 10.28 -1.06 -3.05
CA LEU A 24 10.84 -2.32 -2.59
C LEU A 24 11.58 -2.07 -1.27
N ILE A 25 11.17 -2.77 -0.22
CA ILE A 25 11.86 -2.76 1.08
C ILE A 25 12.57 -4.09 1.24
N THR A 26 13.89 -4.08 1.43
CA THR A 26 14.68 -5.30 1.70
C THR A 26 15.19 -5.29 3.12
N ALA A 27 15.44 -6.48 3.69
CA ALA A 27 15.98 -6.61 5.05
C ALA A 27 16.81 -7.91 5.17
N ILE A 28 17.47 -8.13 6.31
CA ILE A 28 18.29 -9.34 6.50
C ILE A 28 17.46 -10.65 6.47
N THR A 29 16.16 -10.56 6.77
CA THR A 29 15.21 -11.67 6.67
C THR A 29 13.87 -11.15 6.15
N GLU A 30 13.07 -12.02 5.54
CA GLU A 30 11.70 -11.71 5.14
C GLU A 30 10.87 -11.13 6.29
N HIS A 31 11.02 -11.69 7.50
CA HIS A 31 10.35 -11.19 8.69
C HIS A 31 10.58 -9.69 8.91
N TRP A 32 11.84 -9.25 8.88
CA TRP A 32 12.18 -7.84 9.10
C TRP A 32 11.73 -6.93 7.95
N ALA A 33 11.73 -7.41 6.71
CA ALA A 33 11.18 -6.67 5.58
C ALA A 33 9.66 -6.50 5.73
N LEU A 34 8.95 -7.52 6.18
CA LEU A 34 7.52 -7.47 6.49
C LEU A 34 7.20 -6.55 7.65
N VAL A 35 8.02 -6.52 8.71
CA VAL A 35 7.84 -5.58 9.83
C VAL A 35 7.87 -4.14 9.33
N ALA A 36 8.90 -3.78 8.56
CA ALA A 36 9.03 -2.44 7.97
C ALA A 36 7.88 -2.11 7.02
N ALA A 37 7.51 -3.06 6.15
CA ALA A 37 6.43 -2.88 5.19
C ALA A 37 5.08 -2.67 5.88
N ARG A 38 4.73 -3.50 6.89
CA ARG A 38 3.46 -3.39 7.64
C ARG A 38 3.33 -2.03 8.31
N GLU A 39 4.40 -1.57 8.98
CA GLU A 39 4.42 -0.25 9.62
C GLU A 39 4.28 0.87 8.58
N ALA A 40 5.06 0.79 7.49
CA ALA A 40 5.05 1.79 6.42
C ALA A 40 3.70 1.87 5.67
N THR A 41 2.94 0.79 5.61
CA THR A 41 1.61 0.74 4.97
C THR A 41 0.46 0.92 5.96
N GLY A 42 0.74 0.90 7.28
CA GLY A 42 -0.24 1.09 8.34
C GLY A 42 -0.93 2.47 8.28
N PHE A 43 -2.11 2.58 8.90
CA PHE A 43 -2.96 3.78 8.81
C PHE A 43 -3.07 4.31 7.37
N GLY A 44 -3.40 3.41 6.44
CA GLY A 44 -3.36 3.64 5.00
C GLY A 44 -4.55 3.03 4.26
N THR A 45 -5.75 3.06 4.84
CA THR A 45 -6.91 2.32 4.29
C THR A 45 -7.68 3.09 3.22
N SER A 46 -7.92 4.38 3.45
CA SER A 46 -8.67 5.23 2.51
C SER A 46 -8.26 6.68 2.65
N VAL A 47 -8.04 7.36 1.52
CA VAL A 47 -7.72 8.81 1.48
C VAL A 47 -8.85 9.71 1.99
N ILE A 48 -10.03 9.16 2.31
CA ILE A 48 -11.12 9.90 2.96
C ILE A 48 -10.72 10.36 4.37
N GLY A 49 -9.94 9.55 5.10
CA GLY A 49 -9.55 9.82 6.48
C GLY A 49 -8.11 9.42 6.85
N CYS A 50 -7.40 8.72 5.97
CA CYS A 50 -5.98 8.39 6.11
C CYS A 50 -5.11 9.34 5.28
N SER A 51 -3.82 9.40 5.59
CA SER A 51 -2.86 10.22 4.85
C SER A 51 -2.57 9.71 3.43
N ALA A 52 -2.78 8.42 3.19
CA ALA A 52 -2.61 7.73 1.92
C ALA A 52 -3.49 6.46 1.88
N GLU A 53 -3.62 5.85 0.71
CA GLU A 53 -3.92 4.43 0.58
C GLU A 53 -2.61 3.67 0.43
N ALA A 54 -2.38 2.61 1.18
CA ALA A 54 -1.12 1.87 1.11
C ALA A 54 -1.32 0.39 1.46
N GLY A 55 -0.48 -0.46 0.89
CA GLY A 55 -0.57 -1.90 1.12
C GLY A 55 0.66 -2.66 0.62
N ILE A 56 0.77 -3.90 1.09
CA ILE A 56 1.76 -4.86 0.62
C ILE A 56 1.27 -5.44 -0.70
N GLU A 57 2.11 -5.40 -1.73
CA GLU A 57 1.84 -5.99 -3.04
C GLU A 57 2.35 -7.44 -3.11
N SER A 58 3.61 -7.67 -2.70
CA SER A 58 4.25 -8.98 -2.82
C SER A 58 5.48 -9.10 -1.94
N ILE A 59 5.79 -10.34 -1.54
CA ILE A 59 7.08 -10.75 -0.96
C ILE A 59 7.95 -11.28 -2.11
N VAL A 60 9.23 -10.93 -2.12
CA VAL A 60 10.18 -11.32 -3.18
C VAL A 60 11.48 -11.89 -2.62
N GLY A 61 12.07 -12.82 -3.37
CA GLY A 61 13.37 -13.44 -3.05
C GLY A 61 14.55 -12.52 -3.36
N GLY A 62 15.73 -12.88 -2.83
CA GLY A 62 16.96 -12.11 -3.06
C GLY A 62 17.44 -12.10 -4.51
N ASP A 63 16.99 -13.05 -5.33
CA ASP A 63 17.21 -13.11 -6.78
C ASP A 63 16.48 -12.01 -7.56
N GLU A 64 15.47 -11.39 -6.94
CA GLU A 64 14.69 -10.31 -7.54
C GLU A 64 15.06 -8.92 -6.99
N THR A 65 15.97 -8.84 -6.00
CA THR A 65 16.31 -7.59 -5.32
C THR A 65 17.71 -7.08 -5.68
N PRO A 66 17.93 -5.76 -5.67
CA PRO A 66 19.23 -5.19 -6.06
C PRO A 66 20.38 -5.64 -5.15
N ASP A 67 20.10 -5.80 -3.85
CA ASP A 67 21.10 -6.08 -2.82
C ASP A 67 21.19 -7.57 -2.46
N GLY A 68 20.48 -8.45 -3.17
CA GLY A 68 20.51 -9.90 -2.94
C GLY A 68 19.76 -10.37 -1.70
N ARG A 69 19.00 -9.49 -1.03
CA ARG A 69 18.30 -9.79 0.23
C ARG A 69 16.80 -10.01 0.02
N PRO A 70 16.11 -10.79 0.88
CA PRO A 70 14.66 -10.90 0.79
C PRO A 70 14.00 -9.53 0.95
N GLY A 71 12.87 -9.33 0.26
CA GLY A 71 12.20 -8.04 0.23
C GLY A 71 10.68 -8.12 0.13
N VAL A 72 10.05 -6.95 0.29
CA VAL A 72 8.61 -6.75 0.20
C VAL A 72 8.35 -5.53 -0.67
N ASN A 73 7.57 -5.72 -1.73
CA ASN A 73 7.04 -4.62 -2.52
C ASN A 73 5.79 -4.06 -1.83
N ILE A 74 5.76 -2.75 -1.66
CA ILE A 74 4.58 -2.01 -1.20
C ILE A 74 4.15 -1.01 -2.26
N GLN A 75 2.88 -0.63 -2.22
CA GLN A 75 2.38 0.54 -2.93
C GLN A 75 1.88 1.59 -1.95
N ILE A 76 2.12 2.85 -2.30
CA ILE A 76 1.58 4.02 -1.62
C ILE A 76 0.87 4.86 -2.68
N CYS A 77 -0.37 5.21 -2.40
CA CYS A 77 -1.30 5.82 -3.33
C CYS A 77 -1.86 7.13 -2.74
N ASN A 78 -2.01 8.13 -3.58
CA ASN A 78 -2.63 9.40 -3.18
C ASN A 78 -3.28 10.11 -4.38
N MET A 79 -4.23 11.01 -4.12
CA MET A 79 -4.98 11.73 -5.15
C MET A 79 -4.10 12.64 -6.03
N GLY A 80 -2.90 13.01 -5.57
CA GLY A 80 -1.99 13.88 -6.31
C GLY A 80 -0.53 13.68 -5.94
N TYR A 81 0.36 13.99 -6.88
CA TYR A 81 1.80 13.76 -6.73
C TYR A 81 2.42 14.47 -5.53
N LYS A 82 1.96 15.68 -5.18
CA LYS A 82 2.45 16.42 -3.99
C LYS A 82 2.16 15.65 -2.68
N ASN A 83 0.95 15.12 -2.53
CA ASN A 83 0.58 14.36 -1.34
C ASN A 83 1.23 12.98 -1.33
N LEU A 84 1.42 12.37 -2.49
CA LEU A 84 2.15 11.12 -2.63
C LEU A 84 3.62 11.26 -2.22
N GLU A 85 4.29 12.33 -2.67
CA GLU A 85 5.66 12.67 -2.28
C GLU A 85 5.81 12.84 -0.77
N SER A 86 4.87 13.57 -0.16
CA SER A 86 4.80 13.73 1.30
C SER A 86 4.62 12.37 1.99
N SER A 87 3.72 11.53 1.48
CA SER A 87 3.45 10.19 2.02
C SER A 87 4.69 9.29 1.95
N LEU A 88 5.42 9.30 0.83
CA LEU A 88 6.69 8.59 0.68
C LEU A 88 7.72 9.07 1.70
N LEU A 89 7.91 10.39 1.83
CA LEU A 89 8.90 10.96 2.73
C LEU A 89 8.65 10.54 4.19
N TYR A 90 7.40 10.69 4.67
CA TYR A 90 7.07 10.36 6.05
C TYR A 90 7.07 8.86 6.30
N ARG A 91 6.48 8.05 5.42
CA ARG A 91 6.40 6.58 5.61
C ARG A 91 7.78 5.95 5.53
N LEU A 92 8.61 6.32 4.55
CA LEU A 92 9.97 5.78 4.48
C LEU A 92 10.85 6.32 5.60
N GLY A 93 10.74 7.61 5.94
CA GLY A 93 11.57 8.23 6.98
C GLY A 93 11.23 7.81 8.40
N GLN A 94 9.97 7.49 8.70
CA GLN A 94 9.52 7.16 10.07
C GLN A 94 9.26 5.68 10.29
N CYS A 95 9.07 4.89 9.23
CA CYS A 95 8.73 3.46 9.33
C CYS A 95 9.79 2.54 8.72
N VAL A 96 10.58 3.00 7.75
CA VAL A 96 11.57 2.15 7.06
C VAL A 96 12.99 2.49 7.48
N LEU A 97 13.37 3.77 7.50
CA LEU A 97 14.67 4.23 8.01
C LEU A 97 14.89 3.79 9.47
N THR A 98 13.82 3.76 10.26
CA THR A 98 13.83 3.35 11.66
C THR A 98 13.74 1.84 11.86
N ALA A 99 13.39 1.07 10.82
CA ALA A 99 13.21 -0.37 10.93
C ALA A 99 14.54 -1.13 10.89
N PRO A 100 14.73 -2.17 11.72
CA PRO A 100 15.97 -2.93 11.76
C PRO A 100 16.35 -3.51 10.40
N THR A 101 17.60 -3.22 9.97
CA THR A 101 18.23 -3.74 8.75
C THR A 101 17.58 -3.35 7.43
N ALA A 102 16.52 -2.54 7.44
CA ALA A 102 15.78 -2.23 6.23
C ALA A 102 16.60 -1.39 5.25
N ALA A 103 16.37 -1.58 3.95
CA ALA A 103 16.78 -0.66 2.89
C ALA A 103 15.58 -0.40 1.98
N ALA A 104 15.55 0.73 1.27
CA ALA A 104 14.45 1.10 0.40
C ALA A 104 14.93 1.41 -1.03
N PHE A 105 14.32 0.73 -2.01
CA PHE A 105 14.60 0.88 -3.43
C PHE A 105 13.33 1.24 -4.21
N SER A 106 13.51 1.96 -5.32
CA SER A 106 12.41 2.29 -6.22
C SER A 106 11.93 1.05 -6.95
N GLY A 107 10.63 0.77 -6.87
CA GLY A 107 9.96 -0.26 -7.67
C GLY A 107 9.58 0.22 -9.07
N MET A 108 9.86 1.49 -9.41
CA MET A 108 9.44 2.19 -10.64
C MET A 108 10.57 3.10 -11.17
N SER A 109 11.80 2.61 -11.25
CA SER A 109 12.97 3.41 -11.66
C SER A 109 12.88 4.01 -13.07
N GLN A 110 12.02 3.46 -13.94
CA GLN A 110 11.81 3.94 -15.31
C GLN A 110 10.62 4.91 -15.46
N ALA A 111 9.91 5.24 -14.37
CA ALA A 111 8.79 6.18 -14.45
C ALA A 111 9.28 7.60 -14.78
N GLU A 112 8.51 8.33 -15.59
CA GLU A 112 8.81 9.74 -15.90
C GLU A 112 8.78 10.60 -14.63
N LYS A 113 7.76 10.41 -13.79
CA LYS A 113 7.67 11.11 -12.52
C LYS A 113 8.58 10.44 -11.50
N GLN A 114 9.58 11.19 -11.04
CA GLN A 114 10.50 10.80 -9.98
C GLN A 114 10.42 11.78 -8.81
N PHE A 115 10.57 11.26 -7.60
CA PHE A 115 10.69 12.02 -6.35
C PHE A 115 12.06 11.79 -5.73
N ASP A 116 12.76 12.85 -5.32
CA ASP A 116 14.07 12.80 -4.68
C ASP A 116 13.99 12.43 -3.18
N THR A 117 13.09 11.50 -2.83
CA THR A 117 12.81 11.09 -1.45
C THR A 117 14.06 10.59 -0.72
N GLY A 118 14.88 9.77 -1.37
CA GLY A 118 16.13 9.27 -0.77
C GLY A 118 17.14 10.37 -0.50
N LYS A 119 17.27 11.33 -1.42
CA LYS A 119 18.11 12.51 -1.22
C LYS A 119 17.63 13.35 -0.03
N LYS A 120 16.32 13.57 0.09
CA LYS A 120 15.73 14.31 1.21
C LYS A 120 15.96 13.61 2.54
N LEU A 121 15.78 12.29 2.59
CA LEU A 121 16.07 11.50 3.79
C LEU A 121 17.57 11.45 4.11
N GLY A 122 18.43 11.53 3.08
CA GLY A 122 19.89 11.64 3.21
C GLY A 122 20.35 12.70 4.22
N PHE A 123 19.65 13.83 4.33
CA PHE A 123 19.98 14.89 5.28
C PHE A 123 19.88 14.47 6.75
N PHE A 124 19.18 13.37 7.08
CA PHE A 124 19.18 12.81 8.42
C PHE A 124 20.58 12.37 8.89
N GLY A 125 21.50 12.10 7.97
CA GLY A 125 22.89 11.76 8.28
C GLY A 125 23.74 12.94 8.78
N ASP A 126 23.17 14.14 8.90
CA ASP A 126 23.82 15.33 9.50
C ASP A 126 25.23 15.65 8.95
N GLY A 127 25.39 15.51 7.63
CA GLY A 127 26.64 15.76 6.92
C GLY A 127 27.55 14.54 6.78
N TYR A 128 27.22 13.41 7.41
CA TYR A 128 27.98 12.16 7.32
C TYR A 128 27.42 11.17 6.29
N GLN A 129 26.27 11.46 5.69
CA GLN A 129 25.70 10.66 4.60
C GLN A 129 26.61 10.64 3.37
N LYS A 130 26.65 9.50 2.68
CA LYS A 130 27.42 9.32 1.44
C LYS A 130 26.52 8.94 0.29
N GLN A 131 26.69 9.60 -0.85
CA GLN A 131 26.08 9.18 -2.11
C GLN A 131 26.99 8.17 -2.79
N LEU A 132 26.43 7.05 -3.23
CA LEU A 132 27.18 5.92 -3.80
C LEU A 132 26.44 5.36 -5.03
N GLU A 133 27.19 4.72 -5.91
CA GLU A 133 26.68 3.80 -6.91
C GLU A 133 26.84 2.38 -6.33
N MET A 134 25.73 1.72 -5.99
CA MET A 134 25.71 0.36 -5.45
C MET A 134 24.58 -0.42 -6.10
N PHE A 135 24.78 -1.69 -6.40
CA PHE A 135 23.74 -2.56 -6.97
C PHE A 135 23.17 -2.06 -8.32
N GLY A 136 24.00 -1.33 -9.09
CA GLY A 136 23.56 -0.65 -10.31
C GLY A 136 22.56 0.49 -10.07
N ARG A 137 22.51 1.01 -8.84
CA ARG A 137 21.61 2.07 -8.41
C ARG A 137 22.37 3.19 -7.72
N LYS A 138 21.86 4.40 -7.90
CA LYS A 138 22.34 5.57 -7.17
C LYS A 138 21.63 5.64 -5.81
N VAL A 139 22.40 5.48 -4.73
CA VAL A 139 21.87 5.35 -3.37
C VAL A 139 22.50 6.36 -2.41
N TRP A 140 21.81 6.63 -1.31
CA TRP A 140 22.34 7.29 -0.13
C TRP A 140 22.57 6.26 0.96
N LYS A 141 23.77 6.30 1.54
CA LYS A 141 24.18 5.58 2.74
C LYS A 141 24.15 6.53 3.92
N ILE A 142 23.22 6.31 4.84
CA ILE A 142 22.93 7.20 5.99
C ILE A 142 23.39 6.50 7.27
N PRO A 143 24.36 7.05 8.01
CA PRO A 143 24.79 6.48 9.29
C PRO A 143 23.67 6.51 10.33
N LEU A 144 23.43 5.39 10.99
CA LEU A 144 22.47 5.18 12.08
C LEU A 144 23.18 4.50 13.27
N MET A 145 22.49 4.43 14.42
CA MET A 145 22.98 3.65 15.58
C MET A 145 23.20 2.17 15.27
N SER A 146 22.41 1.60 14.34
CA SER A 146 22.43 0.18 13.97
C SER A 146 23.38 -0.14 12.81
N GLY A 147 24.16 0.82 12.33
CA GLY A 147 25.00 0.70 11.14
C GLY A 147 24.58 1.72 10.08
N ASP A 148 24.33 1.27 8.85
CA ASP A 148 23.95 2.17 7.76
C ASP A 148 22.57 1.84 7.22
N PHE A 149 21.77 2.88 6.97
CA PHE A 149 20.56 2.78 6.17
C PHE A 149 20.86 3.09 4.71
N ILE A 150 20.40 2.22 3.80
CA ILE A 150 20.57 2.37 2.35
C ILE A 150 19.22 2.73 1.74
N ILE A 151 19.19 3.81 0.97
CA ILE A 151 18.01 4.25 0.24
C ILE A 151 18.35 4.75 -1.15
N GLU A 152 17.61 4.31 -2.17
CA GLU A 152 17.76 4.81 -3.54
C GLU A 152 17.43 6.30 -3.63
N GLU A 153 18.18 7.04 -4.45
CA GLU A 153 18.04 8.49 -4.53
C GLU A 153 16.63 8.94 -4.89
N ASN A 154 16.03 8.28 -5.89
CA ASN A 154 14.77 8.66 -6.49
C ASN A 154 13.74 7.52 -6.43
N PHE A 155 12.48 7.88 -6.22
CA PHE A 155 11.34 6.96 -6.24
C PHE A 155 10.36 7.36 -7.34
N GLY A 156 10.07 6.41 -8.21
CA GLY A 156 9.17 6.61 -9.34
C GLY A 156 7.71 6.54 -8.94
N ALA A 157 6.87 7.28 -9.66
CA ALA A 157 5.43 7.22 -9.52
C ALA A 157 4.73 7.28 -10.89
N VAL A 158 3.55 6.69 -10.95
CA VAL A 158 2.72 6.62 -12.16
C VAL A 158 1.27 6.95 -11.85
N ASP A 159 0.50 7.16 -12.91
CA ASP A 159 -0.95 7.17 -12.84
C ASP A 159 -1.46 5.72 -12.73
N GLY A 160 -2.32 5.47 -11.75
CA GLY A 160 -2.93 4.17 -11.49
C GLY A 160 -4.43 4.29 -11.23
N ILE A 161 -5.02 3.20 -10.70
CA ILE A 161 -6.46 3.09 -10.48
C ILE A 161 -6.71 2.71 -9.02
N ALA A 162 -7.60 3.43 -8.34
CA ALA A 162 -8.13 3.10 -7.02
C ALA A 162 -9.61 2.72 -7.11
N GLY A 163 -10.11 1.95 -6.15
CA GLY A 163 -11.54 1.70 -6.00
C GLY A 163 -12.13 0.54 -6.80
N GLY A 164 -11.31 -0.23 -7.54
CA GLY A 164 -11.75 -1.52 -8.06
C GLY A 164 -12.22 -2.42 -6.92
N ASN A 165 -13.42 -3.00 -7.01
CA ASN A 165 -14.06 -3.71 -5.91
C ASN A 165 -15.05 -4.77 -6.39
N PHE A 166 -15.47 -5.63 -5.47
CA PHE A 166 -16.64 -6.49 -5.60
C PHE A 166 -17.20 -6.75 -4.19
N LEU A 167 -18.47 -7.14 -4.09
CA LEU A 167 -19.11 -7.47 -2.82
C LEU A 167 -19.29 -8.99 -2.69
N ILE A 168 -19.10 -9.49 -1.47
CA ILE A 168 -19.38 -10.89 -1.13
C ILE A 168 -20.63 -10.93 -0.27
N LEU A 169 -21.73 -11.44 -0.85
CA LEU A 169 -22.99 -11.68 -0.14
C LEU A 169 -23.00 -13.14 0.33
N ALA A 170 -23.09 -13.35 1.64
CA ALA A 170 -23.01 -14.68 2.25
C ALA A 170 -24.12 -14.89 3.28
N GLN A 171 -24.41 -16.16 3.57
CA GLN A 171 -25.45 -16.57 4.52
C GLN A 171 -25.20 -16.13 5.97
N ASN A 172 -23.94 -15.87 6.35
CA ASN A 172 -23.57 -15.35 7.65
C ASN A 172 -22.17 -14.69 7.61
N GLN A 173 -21.82 -14.00 8.69
CA GLN A 173 -20.57 -13.25 8.81
C GLN A 173 -19.32 -14.14 8.62
N ALA A 174 -19.31 -15.34 9.22
CA ALA A 174 -18.15 -16.23 9.14
C ALA A 174 -17.91 -16.73 7.71
N ALA A 175 -18.98 -17.13 7.00
CA ALA A 175 -18.90 -17.53 5.60
C ALA A 175 -18.41 -16.39 4.70
N GLY A 176 -18.91 -15.16 4.92
CA GLY A 176 -18.45 -13.98 4.18
C GLY A 176 -16.98 -13.67 4.40
N LEU A 177 -16.51 -13.73 5.65
CA LEU A 177 -15.12 -13.46 5.99
C LEU A 177 -14.16 -14.53 5.42
N MET A 178 -14.48 -15.82 5.54
CA MET A 178 -13.64 -16.89 4.96
C MET A 178 -13.51 -16.75 3.44
N ALA A 179 -14.60 -16.38 2.75
CA ALA A 179 -14.55 -16.10 1.32
C ALA A 179 -13.72 -14.86 0.99
N ALA A 180 -13.82 -13.81 1.81
CA ALA A 180 -13.02 -12.59 1.64
C ALA A 180 -11.53 -12.83 1.86
N GLU A 181 -11.15 -13.60 2.89
CA GLU A 181 -9.75 -13.99 3.14
C GLU A 181 -9.16 -14.77 1.96
N ALA A 182 -9.90 -15.77 1.45
CA ALA A 182 -9.48 -16.52 0.27
C ALA A 182 -9.30 -15.63 -0.97
N ALA A 183 -10.15 -14.61 -1.14
CA ALA A 183 -10.00 -13.65 -2.23
C ALA A 183 -8.78 -12.74 -2.05
N VAL A 184 -8.50 -12.27 -0.83
CA VAL A 184 -7.30 -11.47 -0.51
C VAL A 184 -6.04 -12.28 -0.77
N ASP A 185 -6.00 -13.55 -0.37
CA ASP A 185 -4.88 -14.46 -0.64
C ASP A 185 -4.62 -14.66 -2.15
N ALA A 186 -5.69 -14.71 -2.95
CA ALA A 186 -5.58 -14.77 -4.40
C ALA A 186 -5.07 -13.45 -5.00
N ILE A 187 -5.60 -12.30 -4.53
CA ILE A 187 -5.19 -10.97 -4.99
C ILE A 187 -3.73 -10.68 -4.62
N GLY A 188 -3.26 -11.16 -3.47
CA GLY A 188 -1.85 -11.02 -3.05
C GLY A 188 -0.83 -11.70 -3.98
N ARG A 189 -1.28 -12.50 -4.95
CA ARG A 189 -0.44 -13.09 -6.01
C ARG A 189 -0.44 -12.27 -7.30
N VAL A 190 -1.28 -11.24 -7.39
CA VAL A 190 -1.42 -10.39 -8.58
C VAL A 190 -0.47 -9.21 -8.46
N LYS A 191 0.62 -9.26 -9.24
CA LYS A 191 1.60 -8.17 -9.30
C LYS A 191 0.94 -6.86 -9.69
N GLY A 192 1.29 -5.79 -8.98
CA GLY A 192 0.74 -4.45 -9.23
C GLY A 192 -0.58 -4.15 -8.52
N CYS A 193 -1.12 -5.06 -7.70
CA CYS A 193 -2.34 -4.83 -6.92
C CYS A 193 -2.07 -4.80 -5.41
N ILE A 194 -2.87 -4.02 -4.68
CA ILE A 194 -2.92 -4.02 -3.22
C ILE A 194 -4.38 -4.01 -2.74
N THR A 195 -4.61 -4.50 -1.53
CA THR A 195 -5.90 -4.41 -0.81
C THR A 195 -5.72 -3.56 0.45
N PRO A 196 -5.93 -2.23 0.40
CA PRO A 196 -5.45 -1.29 1.43
C PRO A 196 -6.21 -1.35 2.76
N PHE A 197 -7.38 -1.97 2.80
CA PHE A 197 -8.19 -2.10 4.02
C PHE A 197 -7.60 -3.13 5.01
N PRO A 198 -8.01 -3.11 6.29
CA PRO A 198 -7.49 -4.05 7.28
C PRO A 198 -7.72 -5.51 6.86
N GLY A 199 -6.65 -6.29 6.79
CA GLY A 199 -6.70 -7.66 6.26
C GLY A 199 -7.13 -7.77 4.79
N GLY A 200 -7.12 -6.65 4.05
CA GLY A 200 -7.59 -6.57 2.68
C GLY A 200 -9.11 -6.48 2.50
N VAL A 201 -9.89 -6.38 3.59
CA VAL A 201 -11.35 -6.52 3.56
C VAL A 201 -12.05 -5.26 4.10
N VAL A 202 -13.10 -4.82 3.40
CA VAL A 202 -13.98 -3.72 3.84
C VAL A 202 -15.17 -4.29 4.60
N ALA A 203 -15.19 -4.14 5.93
CA ALA A 203 -16.35 -4.56 6.74
C ALA A 203 -17.48 -3.52 6.76
N SER A 204 -17.19 -2.25 6.49
CA SER A 204 -18.11 -1.14 6.78
C SER A 204 -19.03 -0.75 5.62
N GLY A 205 -18.52 -0.71 4.38
CA GLY A 205 -19.24 -0.26 3.19
C GLY A 205 -19.76 1.19 3.27
N SER A 206 -19.37 2.06 2.35
CA SER A 206 -19.82 3.47 2.38
C SER A 206 -20.53 3.91 1.11
N LYS A 207 -21.46 4.86 1.26
CA LYS A 207 -21.99 5.67 0.17
C LYS A 207 -21.48 7.10 0.26
N VAL A 208 -21.50 7.81 -0.87
CA VAL A 208 -21.20 9.24 -0.93
C VAL A 208 -22.28 10.03 -0.19
N GLY A 209 -21.85 11.00 0.62
CA GLY A 209 -22.74 11.87 1.39
C GLY A 209 -23.35 11.19 2.61
N SER A 210 -24.23 11.92 3.28
CA SER A 210 -24.87 11.50 4.52
C SER A 210 -26.15 12.31 4.78
N ARG A 211 -27.06 11.75 5.58
CA ARG A 211 -28.16 12.52 6.19
C ARG A 211 -27.61 13.64 7.09
N TYR A 212 -26.42 13.45 7.66
CA TYR A 212 -25.68 14.46 8.41
C TYR A 212 -24.74 15.24 7.49
N LYS A 213 -25.09 16.49 7.15
CA LYS A 213 -24.41 17.31 6.12
C LYS A 213 -22.91 17.53 6.31
N PHE A 214 -22.38 17.38 7.53
CA PHE A 214 -20.96 17.55 7.82
C PHE A 214 -20.11 16.30 7.48
N LEU A 215 -20.73 15.17 7.14
CA LEU A 215 -20.03 13.94 6.77
C LEU A 215 -19.92 13.81 5.24
N LYS A 216 -18.70 13.53 4.76
CA LYS A 216 -18.43 13.27 3.33
C LYS A 216 -18.90 11.89 2.86
N ALA A 217 -18.92 10.91 3.75
CA ALA A 217 -19.35 9.54 3.49
C ALA A 217 -20.12 9.00 4.71
N SER A 218 -21.01 8.04 4.47
CA SER A 218 -21.77 7.36 5.51
C SER A 218 -21.99 5.89 5.14
N THR A 219 -22.50 5.08 6.07
CA THR A 219 -22.82 3.67 5.83
C THR A 219 -23.70 3.48 4.59
N ASN A 220 -23.40 2.46 3.79
CA ASN A 220 -24.24 2.09 2.66
C ASN A 220 -25.44 1.26 3.14
N THR A 221 -26.51 1.95 3.53
CA THR A 221 -27.69 1.35 4.17
C THR A 221 -28.33 0.23 3.35
N ALA A 222 -28.25 0.27 2.02
CA ALA A 222 -28.78 -0.77 1.13
C ALA A 222 -28.13 -2.15 1.34
N PHE A 223 -26.92 -2.18 1.90
CA PHE A 223 -26.18 -3.42 2.19
C PHE A 223 -26.04 -3.71 3.69
N CYS A 224 -26.74 -2.96 4.55
CA CYS A 224 -26.75 -3.20 5.99
C CYS A 224 -27.79 -4.26 6.34
N THR A 225 -27.37 -5.52 6.48
CA THR A 225 -28.27 -6.65 6.78
C THR A 225 -29.09 -6.46 8.05
N SER A 226 -28.55 -5.77 9.07
CA SER A 226 -29.26 -5.48 10.33
C SER A 226 -30.43 -4.50 10.18
N LEU A 227 -30.45 -3.70 9.12
CA LEU A 227 -31.54 -2.74 8.87
C LEU A 227 -32.71 -3.35 8.08
N ARG A 228 -32.58 -4.61 7.61
CA ARG A 228 -33.66 -5.31 6.91
C ARG A 228 -34.88 -5.50 7.81
N GLU A 229 -34.68 -5.74 9.10
CA GLU A 229 -35.76 -5.85 10.09
C GLU A 229 -36.49 -4.51 10.31
N ASP A 230 -35.79 -3.40 10.10
CA ASP A 230 -36.34 -2.04 10.17
C ASP A 230 -37.06 -1.63 8.86
N GLY A 231 -37.09 -2.49 7.85
CA GLY A 231 -37.70 -2.22 6.54
C GLY A 231 -36.94 -1.21 5.69
N VAL A 232 -35.62 -1.09 5.89
CA VAL A 232 -34.72 -0.17 5.17
C VAL A 232 -34.00 -0.87 4.03
#